data_AF-A0A7W8XAK8-F1
#
_entry.id   AF-A0A7W8XAK8-F1
#
_cell.length_a   1.000
_cell.length_b   1.000
_cell.length_c   1.000
_cell.angle_alpha   90.00
_cell.angle_beta   90.00
_cell.angle_gamma   90.00
#
_symmetry.space_group_name_H-M   'P 1'
#
loop_
_entity.id
_entity.type
_entity.pdbx_description
1 polymer ?
#
loop_
_entity_poly.entity_id
_entity_poly.type
_entity_poly.pdbx_seq_one_letter_code
_entity_poly.pdbx_strand_id
1 'polypeptide(L)'
;MSEAQGKPVLCVVYEGDGSDFSQIISIYLEDGLARPSLLEGGSKIAKLVETAMLLPNDKSANPYSFVLASSSGSLVNVLVDSDQLDEHDRCVIVAYDGASGYVERGA
;
A
#
# COMPACT_ATOMS: atom_id res chain seq x y z
N MET A 1 -12.68 26.94 4.43
CA MET A 1 -12.89 26.01 5.56
C MET A 1 -14.37 25.61 5.57
N SER A 2 -14.83 24.66 4.73
CA SER A 2 -16.31 24.51 4.56
C SER A 2 -16.88 23.12 4.30
N GLU A 3 -16.11 22.04 4.08
CA GLU A 3 -16.71 20.72 3.73
C GLU A 3 -16.43 19.58 4.72
N ALA A 4 -15.63 19.84 5.75
CA ALA A 4 -15.16 18.83 6.70
C ALA A 4 -15.82 18.89 8.09
N GLN A 5 -16.59 19.95 8.39
CA GLN A 5 -17.20 20.10 9.72
C GLN A 5 -18.30 19.05 9.93
N GLY A 6 -18.18 18.27 11.01
CA GLY A 6 -19.17 17.27 11.42
C GLY A 6 -19.06 15.91 10.75
N LYS A 7 -17.95 15.62 10.04
CA LYS A 7 -17.69 14.27 9.52
C LYS A 7 -16.82 13.48 10.52
N PRO A 8 -17.21 12.23 10.87
CA PRO A 8 -16.46 11.39 11.82
C PRO A 8 -15.08 10.97 11.30
N VAL A 9 -14.89 11.04 9.97
CA VAL A 9 -13.64 10.74 9.28
C VAL A 9 -13.39 11.81 8.21
N LEU A 10 -12.19 12.36 8.18
CA LEU A 10 -11.71 13.26 7.12
C LEU A 10 -10.47 12.66 6.48
N CYS A 11 -10.53 12.42 5.17
CA CYS A 11 -9.38 12.02 4.37
C CYS A 11 -8.92 13.21 3.53
N VAL A 12 -7.64 13.56 3.60
CA VAL A 12 -7.01 14.61 2.80
C VAL A 12 -5.89 13.98 1.99
N VAL A 13 -5.98 14.12 0.67
CA VAL A 13 -4.96 13.67 -0.27
C VAL A 13 -4.24 14.91 -0.79
N TYR A 14 -2.94 14.97 -0.54
CA TYR A 14 -2.06 15.99 -1.08
C TYR A 14 -1.34 15.40 -2.29
N GLU A 15 -1.44 16.08 -3.43
CA GLU A 15 -0.53 15.82 -4.55
C GLU A 15 0.90 16.10 -4.09
N GLY A 16 1.81 15.17 -4.35
CA GLY A 16 3.21 15.34 -3.98
C GLY A 16 3.87 16.39 -4.85
N ASP A 17 4.91 16.99 -4.30
CA ASP A 17 5.72 18.04 -4.90
C ASP A 17 6.82 17.51 -5.83
N GLY A 18 6.81 16.21 -6.13
CA GLY A 18 7.84 15.53 -6.91
C GLY A 18 9.04 15.04 -6.08
N SER A 19 8.97 15.09 -4.75
CA SER A 19 9.91 14.40 -3.85
C SER A 19 9.71 12.87 -3.85
N ASP A 20 10.54 12.14 -3.08
CA ASP A 20 10.53 10.67 -2.97
C ASP A 20 9.15 10.07 -2.65
N PHE A 21 8.24 10.86 -2.09
CA PHE A 21 6.84 10.51 -1.90
C PHE A 21 5.95 11.35 -2.82
N SER A 22 5.48 10.72 -3.89
CA SER A 22 4.67 11.38 -4.91
C SER A 22 3.28 11.82 -4.42
N GLN A 23 2.80 11.34 -3.27
CA GLN A 23 1.51 11.69 -2.66
C GLN A 23 1.52 11.47 -1.14
N ILE A 24 0.82 12.33 -0.39
CA ILE A 24 0.60 12.17 1.07
C ILE A 24 -0.90 12.03 1.34
N ILE A 25 -1.29 10.97 2.07
CA ILE A 25 -2.67 10.75 2.49
C ILE A 25 -2.77 10.87 4.00
N SER A 26 -3.52 11.87 4.47
CA SER A 26 -3.78 12.10 5.89
C SER A 26 -5.21 11.73 6.24
N ILE A 27 -5.39 10.84 7.23
CA ILE A 27 -6.71 10.43 7.73
C ILE A 27 -6.88 10.94 9.16
N TYR A 28 -7.85 11.82 9.34
CA TYR A 28 -8.26 12.34 10.65
C TYR A 28 -9.53 11.61 11.09
N LEU A 29 -9.55 11.18 12.35
CA LEU A 29 -10.64 10.44 12.97
C LEU A 29 -11.09 11.21 14.20
N GLU A 30 -12.40 11.29 14.43
CA GLU A 30 -12.92 11.76 15.70
C GLU A 30 -12.49 10.84 16.86
N ASP A 31 -12.27 11.43 18.03
CA ASP A 31 -11.88 10.70 19.23
C ASP A 31 -12.93 9.64 19.60
N GLY A 32 -12.45 8.44 19.96
CA GLY A 32 -13.29 7.30 20.32
C GLY A 32 -13.67 6.37 19.16
N LEU A 33 -13.35 6.72 17.91
CA LEU A 33 -13.48 5.80 16.77
C LEU A 33 -12.32 4.80 16.73
N ALA A 34 -12.65 3.54 16.47
CA ALA A 34 -11.64 2.50 16.23
C ALA A 34 -10.85 2.84 14.96
N ARG A 35 -9.52 2.92 15.09
CA ARG A 35 -8.65 3.11 13.93
C ARG A 35 -8.70 1.86 13.06
N PRO A 36 -9.01 1.97 11.75
CA PRO A 36 -8.95 0.82 10.87
C PRO A 36 -7.49 0.32 10.80
N SER A 37 -7.32 -0.97 10.57
CA SER A 37 -6.00 -1.50 10.23
C SER A 37 -5.49 -0.84 8.94
N LEU A 38 -4.17 -0.76 8.77
CA LEU A 38 -3.56 -0.19 7.57
C LEU A 38 -4.04 -0.89 6.30
N LEU A 39 -4.22 -2.23 6.36
CA LEU A 39 -4.77 -3.03 5.27
C LEU A 39 -6.22 -2.66 4.94
N GLU A 40 -7.07 -2.52 5.96
CA GLU A 40 -8.47 -2.16 5.76
C GLU A 40 -8.62 -0.73 5.23
N GLY A 41 -7.86 0.21 5.80
CA GLY A 41 -7.85 1.61 5.36
C GLY A 41 -7.32 1.74 3.93
N GLY A 42 -6.15 1.14 3.65
CA GLY A 42 -5.54 1.16 2.33
C GLY A 42 -6.40 0.50 1.26
N SER A 43 -7.09 -0.61 1.57
CA SER A 43 -8.05 -1.23 0.65
C SER A 43 -9.22 -0.32 0.30
N LYS A 44 -9.79 0.38 1.30
CA LYS A 44 -10.88 1.35 1.06
C LYS A 44 -10.39 2.53 0.22
N ILE A 45 -9.17 3.02 0.46
CA ILE A 45 -8.61 4.11 -0.32
C ILE A 45 -8.34 3.66 -1.75
N ALA A 46 -7.70 2.51 -1.97
CA ALA A 46 -7.44 1.96 -3.30
C ALA A 46 -8.72 1.87 -4.15
N LYS A 47 -9.82 1.44 -3.52
CA LYS A 47 -11.14 1.43 -4.15
C LYS A 47 -11.68 2.83 -4.43
N LEU A 48 -11.52 3.77 -3.51
CA LEU A 48 -11.99 5.15 -3.66
C LEU A 48 -11.28 5.92 -4.77
N VAL A 49 -9.95 5.75 -4.89
CA VAL A 49 -9.13 6.43 -5.90
C VAL A 49 -8.99 5.63 -7.20
N GLU A 50 -9.70 4.50 -7.30
CA GLU A 50 -9.67 3.57 -8.44
C GLU A 50 -8.25 3.15 -8.86
N THR A 51 -7.32 3.12 -7.90
CA THR A 51 -5.89 2.88 -8.11
C THR A 51 -5.39 1.84 -7.12
N ALA A 52 -4.58 0.88 -7.59
CA ALA A 52 -4.01 -0.14 -6.72
C ALA A 52 -3.02 0.48 -5.71
N MET A 53 -2.99 -0.05 -4.49
CA MET A 53 -2.07 0.37 -3.43
C MET A 53 -1.23 -0.78 -2.93
N LEU A 54 0.07 -0.54 -2.78
CA LEU A 54 1.00 -1.48 -2.17
C LEU A 54 1.09 -1.16 -0.67
N LEU A 55 0.69 -2.11 0.17
CA LEU A 55 0.60 -1.95 1.62
C LEU A 55 1.58 -2.89 2.32
N PRO A 56 2.19 -2.50 3.46
CA PRO A 56 3.05 -3.39 4.23
C PRO A 56 2.34 -4.69 4.64
N ASN A 57 3.05 -5.81 4.60
CA ASN A 57 2.56 -7.08 5.12
C ASN A 57 3.06 -7.32 6.55
N ASP A 58 2.38 -6.76 7.55
CA ASP A 58 2.73 -6.89 8.97
C ASP A 58 2.72 -8.33 9.51
N LYS A 59 2.19 -9.29 8.74
CA LYS A 59 2.17 -10.71 9.09
C LYS A 59 3.42 -11.46 8.62
N SER A 60 4.31 -10.79 7.89
CA SER A 60 5.53 -11.38 7.35
C SER A 60 6.77 -10.78 8.02
N ALA A 61 7.78 -11.62 8.24
CA ALA A 61 9.10 -11.17 8.65
C ALA A 61 9.97 -10.72 7.46
N ASN A 62 9.52 -10.96 6.22
CA ASN A 62 10.25 -10.57 5.02
C ASN A 62 10.01 -9.07 4.74
N PRO A 63 11.06 -8.21 4.73
CA PRO A 63 10.94 -6.77 4.50
C PRO A 63 10.47 -6.41 3.08
N TYR A 64 10.55 -7.35 2.14
CA TYR A 64 10.08 -7.18 0.76
C TYR A 64 8.68 -7.76 0.54
N SER A 65 7.97 -8.14 1.61
CA SER A 65 6.60 -8.65 1.53
C SER A 65 5.56 -7.56 1.70
N PHE A 66 4.62 -7.52 0.76
CA PHE A 66 3.54 -6.53 0.74
C PHE A 66 2.20 -7.18 0.43
N VAL A 67 1.13 -6.44 0.68
CA VAL A 67 -0.22 -6.74 0.23
C VAL A 67 -0.59 -5.73 -0.84
N LEU A 68 -0.86 -6.21 -2.04
CA LEU A 68 -1.43 -5.40 -3.12
C LEU A 68 -2.94 -5.34 -2.92
N ALA A 69 -3.44 -4.14 -2.61
CA ALA A 69 -4.86 -3.84 -2.60
C ALA A 69 -5.28 -3.31 -3.97
N SER A 70 -6.11 -4.06 -4.69
CA SER A 70 -6.63 -3.63 -5.99
C SER A 70 -7.73 -2.58 -5.84
N SER A 71 -7.99 -1.85 -6.93
CA SER A 71 -9.15 -0.94 -7.02
C SER A 71 -10.50 -1.65 -6.89
N SER A 72 -10.56 -2.96 -7.13
CA SER A 72 -11.76 -3.78 -6.89
C SER A 72 -11.96 -4.18 -5.41
N GLY A 73 -10.98 -3.89 -4.55
CA GLY A 73 -10.96 -4.29 -3.14
C GLY A 73 -10.41 -5.70 -2.89
N SER A 74 -9.79 -6.33 -3.90
CA SER A 74 -9.09 -7.61 -3.72
C SER A 74 -7.76 -7.38 -3.02
N LEU A 75 -7.37 -8.29 -2.13
CA LEU A 75 -6.10 -8.25 -1.42
C LEU A 75 -5.26 -9.46 -1.83
N VAL A 76 -4.04 -9.24 -2.32
CA VAL A 76 -3.13 -10.29 -2.76
C VAL A 76 -1.75 -10.05 -2.16
N ASN A 77 -1.14 -11.10 -1.61
CA ASN A 77 0.24 -11.00 -1.15
C ASN A 77 1.18 -10.94 -2.36
N VAL A 78 2.15 -10.04 -2.31
CA VAL A 78 3.15 -9.83 -3.35
C VAL A 78 4.53 -9.69 -2.71
N LEU A 79 5.57 -9.91 -3.50
CA LEU A 79 6.95 -9.63 -3.14
C LEU A 79 7.52 -8.57 -4.06
N VAL A 80 8.41 -7.74 -3.52
CA VAL A 80 9.31 -6.90 -4.32
C VAL A 80 10.56 -7.72 -4.60
N ASP A 81 10.85 -7.95 -5.88
CA ASP A 81 12.12 -8.53 -6.32
C ASP A 81 13.14 -7.40 -6.49
N SER A 82 14.07 -7.29 -5.55
CA SER A 82 15.11 -6.25 -5.57
C SER A 82 16.19 -6.49 -6.62
N ASP A 83 16.30 -7.72 -7.14
CA ASP A 83 17.33 -8.12 -8.10
C ASP A 83 16.85 -7.94 -9.55
N GLN A 84 15.57 -7.66 -9.75
CA GLN A 84 14.96 -7.40 -11.05
C GLN A 84 14.39 -5.99 -11.14
N LEU A 85 14.75 -5.28 -12.20
CA LEU A 85 14.24 -3.96 -12.51
C LEU A 85 13.31 -4.01 -13.73
N ASP A 86 12.27 -3.18 -13.73
CA ASP A 86 11.41 -2.93 -14.88
C ASP A 86 12.07 -1.97 -15.88
N GLU A 87 11.37 -1.67 -16.98
CA GLU A 87 11.84 -0.75 -18.04
C GLU A 87 12.08 0.69 -17.59
N HIS A 88 11.74 1.02 -16.34
CA HIS A 88 11.92 2.33 -15.71
C HIS A 88 12.89 2.28 -14.54
N ASP A 89 13.74 1.25 -14.46
CA ASP A 89 14.73 1.05 -13.39
C ASP A 89 14.12 0.93 -11.98
N ARG A 90 12.88 0.42 -11.87
CA ARG A 90 12.19 0.18 -10.58
C ARG A 90 12.13 -1.30 -10.27
N CYS A 91 12.22 -1.67 -8.99
CA CYS A 91 12.10 -3.07 -8.57
C CYS A 91 10.76 -3.68 -8.99
N VAL A 92 10.80 -4.91 -9.51
CA VAL A 92 9.61 -5.62 -10.00
C VAL A 92 8.77 -6.14 -8.84
N ILE A 93 7.44 -6.05 -8.97
CA ILE A 93 6.48 -6.62 -8.00
C ILE A 93 5.93 -7.92 -8.58
N VAL A 94 6.08 -9.02 -7.85
CA VAL A 94 5.63 -10.36 -8.26
C VAL A 94 4.57 -10.91 -7.32
N ALA A 95 3.64 -11.71 -7.86
CA ALA A 95 2.67 -12.41 -7.04
C ALA A 95 3.37 -13.40 -6.10
N TYR A 96 3.01 -13.40 -4.82
CA TYR A 96 3.52 -14.38 -3.87
C TYR A 96 2.69 -15.67 -3.99
N ASP A 97 3.24 -16.68 -4.66
CA ASP A 97 2.62 -18.00 -4.81
C ASP A 97 2.87 -18.93 -3.61
N GLY A 98 3.61 -18.47 -2.60
CA GLY A 98 3.99 -19.27 -1.43
C GLY A 98 5.06 -20.33 -1.73
N ALA A 99 5.61 -20.39 -2.94
CA ALA A 99 6.50 -21.45 -3.41
C ALA A 99 7.91 -20.97 -3.82
N SER A 100 8.23 -19.68 -3.68
CA SER A 100 9.60 -19.21 -3.96
C SER A 100 10.52 -19.55 -2.79
N GLY A 101 11.01 -20.79 -2.78
CA GLY A 101 12.25 -21.13 -2.11
C GLY A 101 13.36 -20.28 -2.72
N TYR A 102 14.03 -19.49 -1.88
CA TYR A 102 15.33 -18.94 -2.17
C TYR A 102 16.24 -20.06 -2.70
N VAL A 103 16.49 -20.08 -4.00
CA VAL A 103 17.60 -20.84 -4.54
C VAL A 103 18.82 -19.98 -4.27
N GLU A 104 19.64 -20.38 -3.29
CA GLU A 104 21.01 -19.86 -3.15
C GLU A 104 21.68 -19.93 -4.53
N ARG A 105 21.92 -18.77 -5.14
CA ARG A 105 22.95 -18.69 -6.18
C ARG A 105 24.29 -18.78 -5.45
N GLY A 106 24.87 -19.97 -5.52
CA GLY A 106 26.21 -20.27 -5.04
C GLY A 106 27.28 -19.35 -5.64
N ALA A 107 28.34 -19.24 -4.85
CA ALA A 107 29.54 -18.40 -4.99
C ALA A 107 30.21 -18.39 -6.38
#